data_AF-A0A2R4G9R4-F1
#
_entry.id   AF-A0A2R4G9R4-F1
#
_cell.length_a   1.000
_cell.length_b   1.000
_cell.length_c   1.000
_cell.angle_alpha   90.00
_cell.angle_beta   90.00
_cell.angle_gamma   90.00
#
_symmetry.space_group_name_H-M   'P 1'
#
loop_
_entity.id
_entity.type
_entity.pdbx_description
1 polymer ?
#
loop_
_entity_poly.entity_id
_entity_poly.type
_entity_poly.pdbx_seq_one_letter_code
_entity_poly.pdbx_strand_id
1 'polypeptide(L)'
;YDEKMVREMEGLEASGSTYVCTLCDATRAEAASNMVLHAITRSHSENLERYELWRTNPFGESAEELRDRVKGVSAKPFLETQPTLDALHCDIGNATEFYKIFQDEIGEMHLRHGEGSRLPAPNREERRRWRAALDKQLRNKMKLKPVMRMNGNYARRLMTEEAVEAVCELVRSEERRGALRELMALYLQMKPVWRSTWPARECPDQLCRYSFNSQRFAELLASVFHYRYDGKITNYLHKTLAHVPEIVERDGSIGAWASEGNESGNKLFRRFRKMNARQSK
;
A
#
# COMPACT_ATOMS: atom_id res chain seq x y z
N TYR A 1 1.11 -6.64 12.64
CA TYR A 1 1.70 -7.74 11.82
C TYR A 1 1.74 -7.33 10.35
N ASP A 2 2.57 -7.96 9.51
CA ASP A 2 2.47 -7.73 8.07
C ASP A 2 1.11 -8.22 7.53
N GLU A 3 0.61 -7.63 6.45
CA GLU A 3 -0.73 -7.95 5.95
C GLU A 3 -0.87 -9.43 5.55
N LYS A 4 0.20 -10.06 5.07
CA LYS A 4 0.13 -11.47 4.67
C LYS A 4 -0.19 -12.34 5.88
N MET A 5 0.51 -12.11 6.99
CA MET A 5 0.31 -12.86 8.22
C MET A 5 -1.03 -12.54 8.86
N VAL A 6 -1.48 -11.28 8.85
CA VAL A 6 -2.84 -10.93 9.31
C VAL A 6 -3.89 -11.73 8.54
N ARG A 7 -3.80 -11.76 7.20
CA ARG A 7 -4.76 -12.52 6.38
C ARG A 7 -4.77 -14.00 6.71
N GLU A 8 -3.60 -14.60 6.89
CA GLU A 8 -3.47 -16.02 7.24
C GLU A 8 -4.06 -16.33 8.63
N MET A 9 -3.79 -15.47 9.62
CA MET A 9 -4.22 -15.66 11.02
C MET A 9 -5.72 -15.37 11.23
N GLU A 10 -6.27 -14.44 10.46
CA GLU A 10 -7.68 -14.03 10.47
C GLU A 10 -8.53 -14.77 9.41
N GLY A 11 -7.98 -15.80 8.75
CA GLY A 11 -8.75 -16.63 7.83
C GLY A 11 -9.20 -15.96 6.53
N LEU A 12 -8.56 -14.84 6.17
CA LEU A 12 -8.85 -14.08 4.95
C LEU A 12 -8.07 -14.66 3.76
N GLU A 13 -8.66 -14.55 2.57
CA GLU A 13 -7.92 -14.82 1.33
C GLU A 13 -6.65 -13.96 1.22
N ALA A 14 -5.66 -14.48 0.49
CA ALA A 14 -4.36 -13.83 0.33
C ALA A 14 -4.43 -12.42 -0.27
N SER A 15 -3.36 -11.63 -0.14
CA SER A 15 -3.30 -10.21 -0.55
C SER A 15 -3.65 -9.92 -2.03
N GLY A 16 -3.61 -10.93 -2.91
CA GLY A 16 -4.03 -10.82 -4.31
C GLY A 16 -5.54 -10.96 -4.54
N SER A 17 -6.32 -11.32 -3.51
CA SER A 17 -7.79 -11.47 -3.56
C SER A 17 -8.49 -10.23 -4.08
N THR A 18 -9.67 -10.37 -4.67
CA THR A 18 -10.57 -9.25 -4.98
C THR A 18 -10.89 -8.42 -3.74
N TYR A 19 -10.96 -9.02 -2.54
CA TYR A 19 -11.16 -8.33 -1.28
C TYR A 19 -9.85 -7.69 -0.79
N VAL A 20 -9.76 -6.38 -1.00
CA VAL A 20 -8.48 -5.66 -0.98
C VAL A 20 -8.00 -5.37 0.44
N CYS A 21 -8.91 -5.24 1.39
CA CYS A 21 -8.60 -4.76 2.73
C CYS A 21 -8.71 -5.87 3.79
N THR A 22 -8.02 -5.69 4.91
CA THR A 22 -8.20 -6.50 6.13
C THR A 22 -9.12 -5.82 7.14
N LEU A 23 -9.58 -4.60 6.84
CA LEU A 23 -10.32 -3.71 7.75
C LEU A 23 -11.77 -3.49 7.29
N CYS A 24 -12.02 -3.44 5.96
CA CYS A 24 -13.34 -3.20 5.38
C CYS A 24 -13.64 -4.13 4.21
N ASP A 25 -14.90 -4.32 3.86
CA ASP A 25 -15.33 -5.36 2.91
C ASP A 25 -15.17 -5.01 1.43
N ALA A 26 -14.61 -3.84 1.12
CA ALA A 26 -14.46 -3.37 -0.24
C ALA A 26 -13.69 -4.37 -1.12
N THR A 27 -14.22 -4.58 -2.32
CA THR A 27 -13.48 -5.18 -3.42
C THR A 27 -12.46 -4.19 -3.98
N ARG A 28 -11.52 -4.68 -4.79
CA ARG A 28 -10.50 -3.86 -5.42
C ARG A 28 -11.06 -2.86 -6.45
N ALA A 29 -12.15 -3.22 -7.13
CA ALA A 29 -12.82 -2.32 -8.06
C ALA A 29 -13.57 -1.23 -7.31
N GLU A 30 -14.32 -1.59 -6.27
CA GLU A 30 -15.02 -0.61 -5.40
C GLU A 30 -14.04 0.34 -4.71
N ALA A 31 -12.95 -0.18 -4.16
CA ALA A 31 -11.91 0.62 -3.52
C ALA A 31 -11.13 1.52 -4.49
N ALA A 32 -11.11 1.19 -5.79
CA ALA A 32 -10.54 2.05 -6.82
C ALA A 32 -11.51 3.15 -7.25
N SER A 33 -12.81 2.85 -7.28
CA SER A 33 -13.87 3.82 -7.60
C SER A 33 -14.14 4.80 -6.45
N ASN A 34 -14.16 4.31 -5.22
CA ASN A 34 -14.28 5.11 -4.00
C ASN A 34 -13.04 4.82 -3.16
N MET A 35 -12.06 5.73 -3.15
CA MET A 35 -10.77 5.47 -2.50
C MET A 35 -10.72 5.86 -1.02
N VAL A 36 -11.58 6.77 -0.57
CA VAL A 36 -11.43 7.44 0.75
C VAL A 36 -12.58 7.18 1.71
N LEU A 37 -13.81 6.94 1.23
CA LEU A 37 -14.98 6.78 2.10
C LEU A 37 -15.23 5.31 2.41
N HIS A 38 -14.54 4.81 3.44
CA HIS A 38 -14.77 3.47 4.00
C HIS A 38 -14.72 3.54 5.53
N ALA A 39 -15.39 2.60 6.19
CA ALA A 39 -15.31 2.41 7.63
C ALA A 39 -14.69 1.04 7.92
N ILE A 40 -14.07 0.90 9.10
CA ILE A 40 -13.60 -0.42 9.57
C ILE A 40 -14.81 -1.25 9.98
N THR A 41 -15.01 -2.38 9.32
CA THR A 41 -16.09 -3.35 9.61
C THR A 41 -15.53 -4.63 10.20
N ARG A 42 -14.46 -5.18 9.60
CA ARG A 42 -13.91 -6.48 9.99
C ARG A 42 -13.33 -6.48 11.40
N SER A 43 -13.65 -7.53 12.14
CA SER A 43 -13.07 -7.88 13.43
C SER A 43 -12.86 -9.39 13.54
N HIS A 44 -12.12 -9.84 14.56
CA HIS A 44 -11.89 -11.26 14.78
C HIS A 44 -13.19 -12.04 15.02
N SER A 45 -14.11 -11.49 15.82
CA SER A 45 -15.43 -12.10 16.08
C SER A 45 -16.26 -12.21 14.80
N GLU A 46 -16.28 -11.17 13.98
CA GLU A 46 -17.01 -11.18 12.72
C GLU A 46 -16.40 -12.18 11.73
N ASN A 47 -15.08 -12.28 11.66
CA ASN A 47 -14.42 -13.28 10.82
C ASN A 47 -14.76 -14.72 11.26
N LEU A 48 -14.88 -14.98 12.57
CA LEU A 48 -15.31 -16.29 13.08
C LEU A 48 -16.74 -16.63 12.64
N GLU A 49 -17.66 -15.67 12.75
CA GLU A 49 -19.05 -15.84 12.31
C GLU A 49 -19.14 -16.06 10.80
N ARG A 50 -18.41 -15.26 10.01
CA ARG A 50 -18.31 -15.41 8.55
C ARG A 50 -17.72 -16.77 8.16
N TYR A 51 -16.74 -17.26 8.89
CA TYR A 51 -16.21 -18.60 8.66
C TYR A 51 -17.25 -19.69 8.94
N GLU A 52 -18.06 -19.57 10.00
CA GLU A 52 -19.12 -20.55 10.25
C GLU A 52 -20.19 -20.53 9.15
N LEU A 53 -20.52 -19.35 8.59
CA LEU A 53 -21.37 -19.25 7.40
C LEU A 53 -20.73 -19.92 6.18
N TRP A 54 -19.44 -19.67 5.91
CA TRP A 54 -18.68 -20.31 4.84
C TRP A 54 -18.68 -21.84 4.98
N ARG A 55 -18.46 -22.35 6.19
CA ARG A 55 -18.34 -23.78 6.48
C ARG A 55 -19.68 -24.51 6.40
N THR A 56 -20.76 -23.87 6.87
CA THR A 56 -22.08 -24.50 6.95
C THR A 56 -22.93 -24.30 5.71
N ASN A 57 -22.70 -23.21 4.95
CA ASN A 57 -23.48 -22.80 3.79
C ASN A 57 -25.00 -22.99 4.00
N PRO A 58 -25.59 -22.32 5.00
CA PRO A 58 -26.98 -22.59 5.40
C PRO A 58 -28.01 -22.20 4.33
N PHE A 59 -27.60 -21.37 3.35
CA PHE A 59 -28.44 -20.87 2.28
C PHE A 59 -28.32 -21.68 0.97
N GLY A 60 -27.44 -22.70 0.92
CA GLY A 60 -27.22 -23.51 -0.28
C GLY A 60 -26.67 -22.71 -1.46
N GLU A 61 -25.89 -21.67 -1.19
CA GLU A 61 -25.32 -20.76 -2.19
C GLU A 61 -24.23 -21.44 -3.02
N SER A 62 -24.04 -20.97 -4.25
CA SER A 62 -22.87 -21.35 -5.04
C SER A 62 -21.57 -20.85 -4.40
N ALA A 63 -20.42 -21.38 -4.85
CA ALA A 63 -19.13 -20.99 -4.31
C ALA A 63 -18.84 -19.48 -4.46
N GLU A 64 -19.27 -18.86 -5.55
CA GLU A 64 -19.05 -17.43 -5.81
C GLU A 64 -19.97 -16.56 -4.94
N GLU A 65 -21.25 -16.90 -4.85
CA GLU A 65 -22.23 -16.20 -4.00
C GLU A 65 -21.84 -16.31 -2.52
N LEU A 66 -21.45 -17.51 -2.06
CA LEU A 66 -21.03 -17.72 -0.67
C LEU A 66 -19.74 -16.95 -0.36
N ARG A 67 -18.77 -16.95 -1.29
CA ARG A 67 -17.54 -16.16 -1.17
C ARG A 67 -17.83 -14.66 -1.10
N ASP A 68 -18.82 -14.19 -1.85
CA ASP A 68 -19.30 -12.81 -1.74
C ASP A 68 -19.96 -12.53 -0.40
N ARG A 69 -20.85 -13.39 0.08
CA ARG A 69 -21.50 -13.25 1.38
C ARG A 69 -20.49 -13.11 2.53
N VAL A 70 -19.45 -13.93 2.54
CA VAL A 70 -18.44 -13.94 3.61
C VAL A 70 -17.28 -12.98 3.34
N LYS A 71 -17.33 -12.23 2.23
CA LYS A 71 -16.35 -11.22 1.82
C LYS A 71 -14.91 -11.73 1.89
N GLY A 72 -14.69 -12.96 1.41
CA GLY A 72 -13.36 -13.58 1.30
C GLY A 72 -12.79 -14.18 2.60
N VAL A 73 -13.62 -14.46 3.60
CA VAL A 73 -13.25 -15.31 4.75
C VAL A 73 -13.46 -16.77 4.37
N SER A 74 -12.38 -17.52 4.18
CA SER A 74 -12.44 -18.92 3.69
C SER A 74 -11.74 -19.93 4.62
N ALA A 75 -11.09 -19.45 5.68
CA ALA A 75 -10.42 -20.25 6.69
C ALA A 75 -10.84 -19.80 8.08
N LYS A 76 -10.69 -20.68 9.08
CA LYS A 76 -11.05 -20.35 10.46
C LYS A 76 -10.00 -19.41 11.05
N PRO A 77 -10.38 -18.20 11.51
CA PRO A 77 -9.48 -17.36 12.30
C PRO A 77 -9.03 -18.12 13.55
N PHE A 78 -7.75 -18.04 13.89
CA PHE A 78 -7.20 -18.75 15.04
C PHE A 78 -6.39 -17.86 15.99
N LEU A 79 -6.02 -16.65 15.56
CA LEU A 79 -5.38 -15.64 16.40
C LEU A 79 -6.07 -14.31 16.19
N GLU A 80 -6.58 -13.72 17.26
CA GLU A 80 -7.15 -12.38 17.25
C GLU A 80 -6.08 -11.33 16.95
N THR A 81 -6.36 -10.48 15.97
CA THR A 81 -5.55 -9.32 15.63
C THR A 81 -6.37 -8.03 15.71
N GLN A 82 -5.82 -7.01 16.37
CA GLN A 82 -6.46 -5.69 16.36
C GLN A 82 -6.47 -5.13 14.92
N PRO A 83 -7.62 -4.65 14.42
CA PRO A 83 -7.75 -4.18 13.04
C PRO A 83 -7.01 -2.84 12.85
N THR A 84 -5.73 -2.91 12.53
CA THR A 84 -4.82 -1.77 12.34
C THR A 84 -3.98 -1.91 11.07
N LEU A 85 -3.09 -0.95 10.82
CA LEU A 85 -2.21 -0.85 9.66
C LEU A 85 -0.75 -0.95 10.10
N ASP A 86 0.05 -1.79 9.46
CA ASP A 86 1.50 -1.83 9.75
C ASP A 86 2.26 -0.71 9.02
N ALA A 87 2.75 0.27 9.78
CA ALA A 87 3.41 1.45 9.23
C ALA A 87 4.66 1.13 8.39
N LEU A 88 5.42 0.08 8.73
CA LEU A 88 6.64 -0.28 8.00
C LEU A 88 6.28 -0.85 6.61
N HIS A 89 5.43 -1.87 6.55
CA HIS A 89 5.04 -2.46 5.28
C HIS A 89 4.16 -1.53 4.45
N CYS A 90 3.42 -0.61 5.08
CA CYS A 90 2.74 0.48 4.38
C CYS A 90 3.73 1.39 3.66
N ASP A 91 4.78 1.87 4.33
CA ASP A 91 5.84 2.67 3.69
C ASP A 91 6.49 1.92 2.52
N ILE A 92 6.81 0.63 2.69
CA ILE A 92 7.42 -0.19 1.64
C ILE A 92 6.45 -0.42 0.47
N GLY A 93 5.19 -0.70 0.76
CA GLY A 93 4.14 -0.94 -0.23
C GLY A 93 3.88 0.29 -1.09
N ASN A 94 3.68 1.45 -0.44
CA ASN A 94 3.44 2.71 -1.12
C ASN A 94 4.67 3.17 -1.91
N ALA A 95 5.88 3.05 -1.37
CA ALA A 95 7.11 3.36 -2.13
C ALA A 95 7.30 2.44 -3.35
N THR A 96 6.93 1.17 -3.23
CA THR A 96 6.94 0.24 -4.38
C THR A 96 5.95 0.66 -5.44
N GLU A 97 4.81 1.21 -5.04
CA GLU A 97 3.79 1.69 -5.97
C GLU A 97 4.22 2.98 -6.67
N PHE A 98 4.78 3.96 -5.93
CA PHE A 98 5.38 5.16 -6.52
C PHE A 98 6.53 4.82 -7.48
N TYR A 99 7.38 3.84 -7.13
CA TYR A 99 8.44 3.37 -8.02
C TYR A 99 7.89 2.82 -9.35
N LYS A 100 6.68 2.24 -9.36
CA LYS A 100 6.00 1.81 -10.60
C LYS A 100 5.38 3.01 -11.33
N ILE A 101 4.79 3.97 -10.63
CA ILE A 101 4.30 5.21 -11.23
C ILE A 101 5.45 5.92 -11.95
N PHE A 102 6.63 6.06 -11.31
CA PHE A 102 7.80 6.66 -11.93
C PHE A 102 8.25 5.93 -13.21
N GLN A 103 8.24 4.59 -13.22
CA GLN A 103 8.52 3.82 -14.45
C GLN A 103 7.49 4.10 -15.55
N ASP A 104 6.21 4.17 -15.19
CA ASP A 104 5.11 4.41 -16.13
C ASP A 104 5.11 5.84 -16.68
N GLU A 105 5.49 6.83 -15.88
CA GLU A 105 5.63 8.24 -16.32
C GLU A 105 6.82 8.43 -17.27
N ILE A 106 7.95 7.77 -17.01
CA ILE A 106 9.09 7.73 -17.95
C ILE A 106 8.67 7.08 -19.28
N GLY A 107 7.77 6.10 -19.22
CA GLY A 107 7.23 5.40 -20.38
C GLY A 107 6.04 6.06 -21.07
N GLU A 108 5.57 7.21 -20.56
CA GLU A 108 4.38 7.92 -21.02
C GLU A 108 3.14 7.00 -21.13
N MET A 109 2.93 6.14 -20.12
CA MET A 109 1.85 5.15 -20.12
C MET A 109 0.45 5.76 -20.25
N HIS A 110 0.25 7.01 -19.84
CA HIS A 110 -1.00 7.73 -20.00
C HIS A 110 -1.39 7.94 -21.49
N LEU A 111 -0.42 8.03 -22.41
CA LEU A 111 -0.68 8.10 -23.86
C LEU A 111 -1.08 6.74 -24.47
N ARG A 112 -0.84 5.66 -23.73
CA ARG A 112 -1.05 4.27 -24.18
C ARG A 112 -2.36 3.67 -23.66
N HIS A 113 -3.16 4.44 -22.92
CA HIS A 113 -4.40 4.01 -22.28
C HIS A 113 -5.61 4.71 -22.89
N GLY A 114 -6.71 3.98 -23.10
CA GLY A 114 -7.97 4.49 -23.64
C GLY A 114 -8.30 4.04 -25.08
N GLU A 115 -9.58 4.07 -25.44
CA GLU A 115 -10.14 3.57 -26.71
C GLU A 115 -9.61 4.29 -27.96
N GLY A 116 -8.95 5.44 -27.80
CA GLY A 116 -8.30 6.20 -28.88
C GLY A 116 -6.78 6.07 -28.96
N SER A 117 -6.13 5.27 -28.10
CA SER A 117 -4.68 5.15 -28.11
C SER A 117 -4.18 4.36 -29.33
N ARG A 118 -3.38 5.02 -30.16
CA ARG A 118 -2.71 4.39 -31.31
C ARG A 118 -1.44 3.63 -30.94
N LEU A 119 -1.01 3.71 -29.68
CA LEU A 119 0.24 3.11 -29.22
C LEU A 119 -0.01 1.72 -28.62
N PRO A 120 0.77 0.69 -29.00
CA PRO A 120 0.61 -0.64 -28.45
C PRO A 120 0.99 -0.68 -26.96
N ALA A 121 0.43 -1.66 -26.25
CA ALA A 121 0.86 -1.99 -24.89
C ALA A 121 2.38 -2.27 -24.87
N PRO A 122 3.13 -1.73 -23.89
CA PRO A 122 4.58 -1.83 -23.93
C PRO A 122 5.04 -3.26 -23.69
N ASN A 123 6.04 -3.66 -24.47
CA ASN A 123 6.63 -4.98 -24.34
C ASN A 123 7.55 -5.07 -23.11
N ARG A 124 8.04 -6.29 -22.83
CA ARG A 124 8.90 -6.55 -21.66
C ARG A 124 10.23 -5.77 -21.71
N GLU A 125 10.75 -5.51 -22.90
CA GLU A 125 12.02 -4.80 -23.10
C GLU A 125 11.87 -3.30 -22.87
N GLU A 126 10.78 -2.69 -23.35
CA GLU A 126 10.41 -1.30 -23.04
C GLU A 126 10.32 -1.08 -21.53
N ARG A 127 9.58 -1.93 -20.82
CA ARG A 127 9.47 -1.82 -19.35
C ARG A 127 10.81 -1.99 -18.64
N ARG A 128 11.68 -2.89 -19.14
CA ARG A 128 13.06 -3.05 -18.63
C ARG A 128 13.90 -1.80 -18.88
N ARG A 129 13.77 -1.15 -20.04
CA ARG A 129 14.47 0.10 -20.37
C ARG A 129 14.05 1.24 -19.45
N TRP A 130 12.75 1.43 -19.19
CA TRP A 130 12.27 2.47 -18.28
C TRP A 130 12.75 2.26 -16.84
N ARG A 131 12.73 1.01 -16.36
CA ARG A 131 13.30 0.66 -15.07
C ARG A 131 14.80 0.97 -14.99
N ALA A 132 15.57 0.57 -16.01
CA ALA A 132 17.01 0.83 -16.04
C ALA A 132 17.34 2.33 -16.07
N ALA A 133 16.53 3.13 -16.79
CA ALA A 133 16.66 4.59 -16.81
C ALA A 133 16.40 5.20 -15.42
N LEU A 134 15.30 4.80 -14.77
CA LEU A 134 14.96 5.23 -13.41
C LEU A 134 16.07 4.86 -12.42
N ASP A 135 16.53 3.60 -12.45
CA ASP A 135 17.59 3.09 -11.58
C ASP A 135 18.92 3.83 -11.77
N LYS A 136 19.27 4.17 -13.01
CA LYS A 136 20.47 4.96 -13.32
C LYS A 136 20.34 6.37 -12.75
N GLN A 137 19.18 7.01 -12.90
CA GLN A 137 18.95 8.36 -12.41
C GLN A 137 18.96 8.44 -10.88
N LEU A 138 18.25 7.53 -10.21
CA LEU A 138 18.25 7.42 -8.74
C LEU A 138 19.64 7.09 -8.18
N ARG A 139 20.45 6.31 -8.90
CA ARG A 139 21.86 6.09 -8.53
C ARG A 139 22.68 7.37 -8.63
N ASN A 140 22.52 8.13 -9.71
CA ASN A 140 23.36 9.30 -9.99
C ASN A 140 23.04 10.46 -9.05
N LYS A 141 21.75 10.80 -8.94
CA LYS A 141 21.25 11.94 -8.16
C LYS A 141 21.07 11.58 -6.69
N MET A 142 20.39 10.47 -6.41
CA MET A 142 20.03 10.08 -5.04
C MET A 142 21.01 9.08 -4.40
N LYS A 143 22.08 8.64 -5.08
CA LYS A 143 22.99 7.58 -4.56
C LYS A 143 22.23 6.33 -4.09
N LEU A 144 21.14 5.99 -4.77
CA LEU A 144 20.32 4.81 -4.49
C LEU A 144 20.75 3.66 -5.40
N LYS A 145 21.27 2.59 -4.80
CA LYS A 145 21.58 1.36 -5.56
C LYS A 145 20.29 0.58 -5.82
N PRO A 146 20.04 0.10 -7.05
CA PRO A 146 18.89 -0.74 -7.36
C PRO A 146 18.80 -1.94 -6.42
N VAL A 147 17.60 -2.26 -5.98
CA VAL A 147 17.31 -3.37 -5.07
C VAL A 147 16.37 -4.35 -5.73
N MET A 148 16.56 -5.65 -5.48
CA MET A 148 15.64 -6.68 -5.97
C MET A 148 14.27 -6.59 -5.30
N ARG A 149 14.26 -6.34 -3.98
CA ARG A 149 13.06 -6.12 -3.18
C ARG A 149 13.19 -4.80 -2.44
N MET A 150 12.17 -3.96 -2.55
CA MET A 150 12.08 -2.70 -1.82
C MET A 150 12.21 -2.96 -0.32
N ASN A 151 13.07 -2.20 0.36
CA ASN A 151 13.23 -2.25 1.81
C ASN A 151 12.94 -0.87 2.41
N GLY A 152 12.73 -0.80 3.72
CA GLY A 152 12.36 0.44 4.41
C GLY A 152 13.37 1.58 4.23
N ASN A 153 14.67 1.28 4.15
CA ASN A 153 15.69 2.31 3.92
C ASN A 153 15.57 2.91 2.51
N TYR A 154 15.38 2.08 1.49
CA TYR A 154 15.18 2.57 0.14
C TYR A 154 13.87 3.36 0.03
N ALA A 155 12.79 2.84 0.60
CA ALA A 155 11.49 3.51 0.63
C ALA A 155 11.59 4.92 1.24
N ARG A 156 12.24 5.06 2.40
CA ARG A 156 12.46 6.37 3.05
C ARG A 156 13.23 7.37 2.18
N ARG A 157 14.19 6.89 1.38
CA ARG A 157 15.01 7.75 0.50
C ARG A 157 14.33 8.05 -0.85
N LEU A 158 13.40 7.20 -1.28
CA LEU A 158 12.62 7.39 -2.50
C LEU A 158 11.42 8.32 -2.29
N MET A 159 10.80 8.26 -1.11
CA MET A 159 9.63 9.07 -0.77
C MET A 159 10.08 10.44 -0.24
N THR A 160 10.64 11.27 -1.10
CA THR A 160 11.08 12.65 -0.80
C THR A 160 10.85 13.58 -2.01
N GLU A 161 10.83 14.89 -1.76
CA GLU A 161 10.74 15.90 -2.83
C GLU A 161 11.96 15.81 -3.77
N GLU A 162 13.16 15.69 -3.22
CA GLU A 162 14.40 15.58 -3.99
C GLU A 162 14.38 14.35 -4.93
N ALA A 163 13.81 13.23 -4.48
CA ALA A 163 13.69 12.03 -5.31
C ALA A 163 12.71 12.23 -6.46
N VAL A 164 11.55 12.88 -6.23
CA VAL A 164 10.60 13.15 -7.32
C VAL A 164 11.14 14.18 -8.31
N GLU A 165 11.93 15.16 -7.88
CA GLU A 165 12.62 16.08 -8.79
C GLU A 165 13.62 15.34 -9.69
N ALA A 166 14.41 14.42 -9.11
CA ALA A 166 15.32 13.59 -9.89
C ALA A 166 14.57 12.74 -10.94
N VAL A 167 13.36 12.28 -10.63
CA VAL A 167 12.50 11.55 -11.59
C VAL A 167 11.91 12.49 -12.65
N CYS A 168 11.50 13.70 -12.28
CA CYS A 168 10.92 14.68 -13.19
C CYS A 168 11.86 15.05 -14.35
N GLU A 169 13.19 15.03 -14.13
CA GLU A 169 14.20 15.19 -15.20
C GLU A 169 14.06 14.17 -16.34
N LEU A 170 13.48 12.99 -16.08
CA LEU A 170 13.25 11.94 -17.09
C LEU A 170 11.86 11.98 -17.73
N VAL A 171 10.90 12.68 -17.13
CA VAL A 171 9.51 12.78 -17.61
C VAL A 171 9.44 13.90 -18.65
N ARG A 172 8.78 13.69 -19.79
CA ARG A 172 8.79 14.68 -20.89
C ARG A 172 7.80 15.83 -20.69
N SER A 173 6.58 15.52 -20.27
CA SER A 173 5.51 16.51 -20.12
C SER A 173 5.63 17.28 -18.80
N GLU A 174 5.62 18.62 -18.87
CA GLU A 174 5.62 19.50 -17.69
C GLU A 174 4.37 19.33 -16.83
N GLU A 175 3.22 19.11 -17.45
CA GLU A 175 1.97 18.83 -16.73
C GLU A 175 2.11 17.56 -15.87
N ARG A 176 2.71 16.50 -16.42
CA ARG A 176 2.96 15.25 -15.69
C ARG A 176 4.00 15.44 -14.58
N ARG A 177 5.02 16.27 -14.79
CA ARG A 177 5.97 16.65 -13.74
C ARG A 177 5.26 17.36 -12.59
N GLY A 178 4.38 18.32 -12.90
CA GLY A 178 3.55 19.01 -11.91
C GLY A 178 2.69 18.04 -11.08
N ALA A 179 2.00 17.11 -11.75
CA ALA A 179 1.20 16.10 -11.08
C ALA A 179 2.01 15.15 -10.19
N LEU A 180 3.19 14.70 -10.62
CA LEU A 180 4.08 13.88 -9.79
C LEU A 180 4.53 14.61 -8.52
N ARG A 181 4.86 15.90 -8.64
CA ARG A 181 5.25 16.74 -7.50
C ARG A 181 4.07 16.91 -6.54
N GLU A 182 2.89 17.23 -7.04
CA GLU A 182 1.69 17.37 -6.22
C GLU A 182 1.37 16.05 -5.49
N LEU A 183 1.44 14.92 -6.20
CA LEU A 183 1.21 13.59 -5.62
C LEU A 183 2.21 13.29 -4.48
N MET A 184 3.51 13.56 -4.70
CA MET A 184 4.53 13.38 -3.68
C MET A 184 4.34 14.35 -2.50
N ALA A 185 4.02 15.61 -2.76
CA ALA A 185 3.79 16.62 -1.73
C ALA A 185 2.63 16.20 -0.81
N LEU A 186 1.50 15.79 -1.38
CA LEU A 186 0.36 15.27 -0.63
C LEU A 186 0.75 14.02 0.18
N TYR A 187 1.48 13.07 -0.42
CA TYR A 187 1.98 11.90 0.31
C TYR A 187 2.82 12.30 1.53
N LEU A 188 3.73 13.27 1.37
CA LEU A 188 4.60 13.75 2.44
C LEU A 188 3.85 14.51 3.53
N GLN A 189 2.74 15.18 3.20
CA GLN A 189 1.86 15.79 4.20
C GLN A 189 1.09 14.72 4.99
N MET A 190 0.71 13.62 4.37
CA MET A 190 -0.04 12.56 5.05
C MET A 190 0.86 11.60 5.84
N LYS A 191 2.05 11.28 5.32
CA LYS A 191 2.96 10.25 5.85
C LYS A 191 3.30 10.35 7.34
N PRO A 192 3.54 11.55 7.92
CA PRO A 192 3.82 11.66 9.35
C PRO A 192 2.70 11.08 10.22
N VAL A 193 1.45 11.14 9.78
CA VAL A 193 0.29 10.74 10.61
C VAL A 193 0.31 9.25 10.94
N TRP A 194 0.66 8.37 10.00
CA TRP A 194 0.76 6.93 10.27
C TRP A 194 2.16 6.47 10.71
N ARG A 195 3.17 7.37 10.74
CA ARG A 195 4.55 7.01 11.12
C ARG A 195 5.03 7.59 12.44
N SER A 196 4.50 8.74 12.83
CA SER A 196 4.76 9.34 14.13
C SER A 196 4.35 8.39 15.26
N THR A 197 5.06 8.49 16.39
CA THR A 197 4.70 7.75 17.59
C THR A 197 3.48 8.38 18.25
N TRP A 198 3.32 9.71 18.16
CA TRP A 198 2.19 10.46 18.71
C TRP A 198 1.73 11.58 17.76
N PRO A 199 0.95 11.27 16.71
CA PRO A 199 0.60 12.22 15.66
C PRO A 199 -0.14 13.47 16.16
N ALA A 200 -1.00 13.34 17.18
CA ALA A 200 -1.71 14.48 17.78
C ALA A 200 -0.78 15.54 18.40
N ARG A 201 0.46 15.17 18.73
CA ARG A 201 1.47 16.09 19.29
C ARG A 201 2.56 16.45 18.30
N GLU A 202 3.03 15.47 17.53
CA GLU A 202 4.18 15.65 16.63
C GLU A 202 3.79 16.26 15.27
N CYS A 203 2.57 16.02 14.80
CA CYS A 203 2.08 16.50 13.50
C CYS A 203 0.56 16.82 13.51
N PRO A 204 0.09 17.68 14.43
CA PRO A 204 -1.34 17.96 14.61
C PRO A 204 -2.01 18.58 13.37
N ASP A 205 -1.31 19.46 12.66
CA ASP A 205 -1.84 20.10 11.45
C ASP A 205 -2.03 19.09 10.32
N GLN A 206 -1.07 18.17 10.14
CA GLN A 206 -1.16 17.08 9.17
C GLN A 206 -2.28 16.11 9.53
N LEU A 207 -2.45 15.78 10.80
CA LEU A 207 -3.55 14.93 11.29
C LEU A 207 -4.90 15.57 10.99
N CYS A 208 -5.08 16.85 11.35
CA CYS A 208 -6.32 17.59 11.11
C CYS A 208 -6.68 17.69 9.61
N ARG A 209 -5.67 17.86 8.75
CA ARG A 209 -5.85 17.97 7.29
C ARG A 209 -5.84 16.63 6.57
N TYR A 210 -5.70 15.50 7.27
CA TYR A 210 -5.47 14.20 6.64
C TYR A 210 -6.58 13.83 5.66
N SER A 211 -7.84 13.92 6.08
CA SER A 211 -8.99 13.55 5.24
C SER A 211 -9.12 14.42 3.98
N PHE A 212 -8.81 15.71 4.09
CA PHE A 212 -8.75 16.60 2.93
C PHE A 212 -7.61 16.21 1.98
N ASN A 213 -6.42 15.95 2.53
CA ASN A 213 -5.26 15.56 1.74
C ASN A 213 -5.47 14.20 1.07
N SER A 214 -6.11 13.23 1.73
CA SER A 214 -6.39 11.92 1.15
C SER A 214 -7.43 12.01 0.04
N GLN A 215 -8.46 12.86 0.20
CA GLN A 215 -9.42 13.16 -0.86
C GLN A 215 -8.72 13.76 -2.09
N ARG A 216 -7.89 14.80 -1.89
CA ARG A 216 -7.14 15.41 -3.00
C ARG A 216 -6.18 14.43 -3.67
N PHE A 217 -5.52 13.58 -2.88
CA PHE A 217 -4.65 12.53 -3.39
C PHE A 217 -5.44 11.54 -4.27
N ALA A 218 -6.60 11.08 -3.81
CA ALA A 218 -7.48 10.19 -4.55
C ALA A 218 -8.01 10.82 -5.84
N GLU A 219 -8.40 12.10 -5.82
CA GLU A 219 -8.81 12.85 -7.01
C GLU A 219 -7.70 12.88 -8.06
N LEU A 220 -6.46 13.13 -7.64
CA LEU A 220 -5.30 13.15 -8.53
C LEU A 220 -5.03 11.75 -9.13
N LEU A 221 -5.19 10.69 -8.33
CA LEU A 221 -5.09 9.32 -8.82
C LEU A 221 -6.19 8.98 -9.84
N ALA A 222 -7.43 9.34 -9.52
CA ALA A 222 -8.61 9.02 -10.33
C ALA A 222 -8.66 9.82 -11.64
N SER A 223 -8.03 10.98 -11.70
CA SER A 223 -7.94 11.84 -12.89
C SER A 223 -6.64 11.61 -13.65
N VAL A 224 -5.53 12.15 -13.13
CA VAL A 224 -4.24 12.21 -13.82
C VAL A 224 -3.59 10.84 -13.92
N PHE A 225 -3.76 9.98 -12.93
CA PHE A 225 -3.20 8.61 -12.94
C PHE A 225 -4.24 7.52 -13.25
N HIS A 226 -5.37 7.90 -13.85
CA HIS A 226 -6.49 6.99 -14.14
C HIS A 226 -6.04 5.73 -14.91
N TYR A 227 -5.12 5.89 -15.88
CA TYR A 227 -4.56 4.79 -16.68
C TYR A 227 -3.97 3.63 -15.83
N ARG A 228 -3.64 3.90 -14.57
CA ARG A 228 -3.10 2.94 -13.62
C ARG A 228 -4.13 2.49 -12.58
N TYR A 229 -5.07 3.37 -12.21
CA TYR A 229 -6.00 3.13 -11.11
C TYR A 229 -7.44 2.82 -11.55
N ASP A 230 -7.69 2.71 -12.85
CA ASP A 230 -8.96 2.22 -13.38
C ASP A 230 -9.21 0.75 -12.96
N GLY A 231 -10.26 0.55 -12.16
CA GLY A 231 -10.67 -0.75 -11.62
C GLY A 231 -9.68 -1.42 -10.65
N LYS A 232 -8.58 -0.75 -10.24
CA LYS A 232 -7.60 -1.34 -9.32
C LYS A 232 -6.87 -0.35 -8.43
N ILE A 233 -6.62 -0.77 -7.19
CA ILE A 233 -5.78 -0.08 -6.21
C ILE A 233 -4.96 -1.10 -5.41
N THR A 234 -3.82 -0.69 -4.87
CA THR A 234 -3.02 -1.55 -4.00
C THR A 234 -3.57 -1.57 -2.58
N ASN A 235 -3.36 -2.66 -1.85
CA ASN A 235 -3.93 -2.85 -0.51
C ASN A 235 -3.48 -1.77 0.47
N TYR A 236 -2.18 -1.45 0.49
CA TYR A 236 -1.67 -0.40 1.38
C TYR A 236 -2.11 1.00 0.95
N LEU A 237 -2.19 1.29 -0.36
CA LEU A 237 -2.66 2.60 -0.81
C LEU A 237 -4.13 2.83 -0.45
N HIS A 238 -4.98 1.82 -0.62
CA HIS A 238 -6.35 1.86 -0.11
C HIS A 238 -6.39 2.07 1.41
N LYS A 239 -5.61 1.31 2.18
CA LYS A 239 -5.57 1.45 3.64
C LYS A 239 -5.11 2.83 4.10
N THR A 240 -4.10 3.40 3.43
CA THR A 240 -3.62 4.76 3.69
C THR A 240 -4.73 5.77 3.45
N LEU A 241 -5.39 5.72 2.29
CA LEU A 241 -6.36 6.73 1.89
C LEU A 241 -7.69 6.67 2.67
N ALA A 242 -8.09 5.47 3.11
CA ALA A 242 -9.39 5.25 3.72
C ALA A 242 -9.38 5.16 5.25
N HIS A 243 -8.41 4.44 5.84
CA HIS A 243 -8.55 3.95 7.22
C HIS A 243 -7.66 4.65 8.25
N VAL A 244 -6.67 5.45 7.80
CA VAL A 244 -5.72 6.09 8.73
C VAL A 244 -6.39 7.03 9.74
N PRO A 245 -7.34 7.91 9.36
CA PRO A 245 -8.02 8.77 10.33
C PRO A 245 -8.73 7.99 11.44
N GLU A 246 -9.53 6.98 11.06
CA GLU A 246 -10.29 6.16 12.01
C GLU A 246 -9.37 5.39 12.96
N ILE A 247 -8.28 4.80 12.45
CA ILE A 247 -7.31 4.08 13.29
C ILE A 247 -6.62 5.05 14.28
N VAL A 248 -6.22 6.25 13.83
CA VAL A 248 -5.55 7.22 14.71
C VAL A 248 -6.51 7.77 15.76
N GLU A 249 -7.77 8.02 15.42
CA GLU A 249 -8.79 8.43 16.39
C GLU A 249 -9.02 7.35 17.46
N ARG A 250 -9.09 6.08 17.05
CA ARG A 250 -9.31 4.94 17.94
C ARG A 250 -8.09 4.59 18.80
N ASP A 251 -6.91 4.49 18.20
CA ASP A 251 -5.70 3.93 18.83
C ASP A 251 -4.69 5.01 19.27
N GLY A 252 -4.91 6.27 18.89
CA GLY A 252 -4.02 7.41 19.14
C GLY A 252 -2.74 7.43 18.29
N SER A 253 -2.34 6.29 17.70
CA SER A 253 -1.13 6.15 16.90
C SER A 253 -1.20 4.91 16.01
N ILE A 254 -0.45 4.93 14.90
CA ILE A 254 -0.19 3.75 14.05
C ILE A 254 1.30 3.40 14.09
N GLY A 255 2.17 4.40 14.02
CA GLY A 255 3.62 4.21 13.97
C GLY A 255 4.18 3.53 15.22
N ALA A 256 3.58 3.78 16.39
CA ALA A 256 3.94 3.14 17.65
C ALA A 256 3.70 1.62 17.64
N TRP A 257 2.74 1.14 16.83
CA TRP A 257 2.33 -0.26 16.73
C TRP A 257 2.90 -0.97 15.50
N ALA A 258 3.86 -0.34 14.82
CA ALA A 258 4.48 -0.89 13.62
C ALA A 258 5.29 -2.17 13.91
N SER A 259 5.41 -3.03 12.90
CA SER A 259 6.24 -4.23 12.96
C SER A 259 7.74 -3.95 12.93
N GLU A 260 8.17 -2.67 12.87
CA GLU A 260 9.56 -2.24 12.74
C GLU A 260 10.44 -2.73 13.89
N GLY A 261 9.91 -2.79 15.11
CA GLY A 261 10.59 -3.38 16.27
C GLY A 261 10.85 -4.88 16.10
N ASN A 262 9.84 -5.63 15.68
CA ASN A 262 9.95 -7.07 15.44
C ASN A 262 10.91 -7.39 14.27
N GLU A 263 10.80 -6.64 13.17
CA GLU A 263 11.71 -6.79 12.02
C GLU A 263 13.16 -6.44 12.36
N SER A 264 13.37 -5.46 13.24
CA SER A 264 14.71 -5.17 13.77
C SER A 264 15.23 -6.33 14.64
N GLY A 265 14.35 -6.99 15.39
CA GLY A 265 14.62 -8.22 16.13
C GLY A 265 15.17 -9.35 15.24
N ASN A 266 14.71 -9.48 13.99
CA ASN A 266 15.24 -10.47 13.04
C ASN A 266 16.74 -10.30 12.77
N LYS A 267 17.26 -9.06 12.80
CA LYS A 267 18.70 -8.79 12.68
C LYS A 267 19.47 -9.32 13.89
N LEU A 268 18.92 -9.13 15.09
CA LEU A 268 19.50 -9.65 16.33
C LEU A 268 19.43 -11.18 16.37
N PHE A 269 18.30 -11.77 16.00
CA PHE A 269 18.13 -13.22 15.92
C PHE A 269 19.22 -13.88 15.06
N ARG A 270 19.47 -13.35 13.85
CA ARG A 270 20.54 -13.87 12.97
C ARG A 270 21.92 -13.74 13.60
N ARG A 271 22.18 -12.62 14.30
CA ARG A 271 23.44 -12.36 15.00
C ARG A 271 23.64 -13.37 16.14
N PHE A 272 22.64 -13.53 17.00
CA PHE A 272 22.70 -14.43 18.14
C PHE A 272 22.74 -15.90 17.72
N ARG A 273 21.95 -16.29 16.73
CA ARG A 273 22.01 -17.65 16.18
C ARG A 273 23.41 -17.99 15.67
N LYS A 274 24.15 -17.03 15.10
CA LYS A 274 25.50 -17.25 14.57
C LYS A 274 26.59 -17.19 15.63
N MET A 275 26.49 -16.26 16.60
CA MET A 275 27.59 -15.94 17.51
C MET A 275 27.32 -16.28 18.98
N ASN A 276 26.08 -16.58 19.36
CA ASN A 276 25.65 -16.72 20.74
C ASN A 276 24.70 -17.91 20.95
N ALA A 277 24.71 -18.90 20.06
CA ALA A 277 23.93 -20.13 20.18
C ALA A 277 24.81 -21.36 19.93
N ARG A 278 24.42 -22.51 20.50
CA ARG A 278 25.00 -23.80 20.12
C ARG A 278 24.76 -24.01 18.62
N GLN A 279 25.79 -24.40 17.87
CA GLN A 279 25.70 -24.66 16.43
C GLN A 279 25.26 -26.11 16.16
N SER A 280 24.24 -26.54 16.90
CA SER A 280 23.55 -27.81 16.75
C SER A 280 22.04 -27.52 16.72
N LYS A 281 21.27 -28.43 16.12
CA LYS A 281 19.80 -28.38 16.26
C LYS A 281 19.40 -28.78 17.68
#